data_AF-A0AAV1DMB1-F1
#
_entry.id   AF-A0AAV1DMB1-F1
#
_cell.length_a   1.000
_cell.length_b   1.000
_cell.length_c   1.000
_cell.angle_alpha   90.00
_cell.angle_beta   90.00
_cell.angle_gamma   90.00
#
_symmetry.space_group_name_H-M   'P 1'
#
loop_
_entity.id
_entity.type
_entity.pdbx_description
1 polymer ?
#
loop_
_entity_poly.entity_id
_entity_poly.type
_entity_poly.pdbx_seq_one_letter_code
_entity_poly.pdbx_strand_id
1 'polypeptide(L)'
;MGKRLQKKPRILCLHGYGGSGQILEKMLKKWPEFVLTKMDLVYIDAPIVADKSSLIGRFDPPYFEWYKAFDHDLDQVNKSFDEAISDIEEQMIKLGPFDGVLGVSQGGGITGTLPGMQKQGVALTKVPKIKCVIIISGAKLGGLLFPSSPTTC
;
A
#
# COMPACT_ATOMS: atom_id res chain seq x y z
N MET A 1 13.71 36.56 -7.63
CA MET A 1 13.23 35.50 -6.71
C MET A 1 13.18 34.19 -7.49
N GLY A 2 14.11 33.26 -7.24
CA GLY A 2 14.09 31.97 -7.91
C GLY A 2 12.88 31.16 -7.44
N LYS A 3 12.03 30.68 -8.37
CA LYS A 3 11.02 29.66 -8.04
C LYS A 3 11.76 28.47 -7.44
N ARG A 4 11.57 28.19 -6.14
CA ARG A 4 11.95 26.89 -5.58
C ARG A 4 11.24 25.85 -6.44
N LEU A 5 11.98 25.03 -7.19
CA LEU A 5 11.44 23.83 -7.79
C LEU A 5 10.85 23.01 -6.64
N GLN A 6 9.52 22.97 -6.53
CA GLN A 6 8.90 22.07 -5.57
C GLN A 6 9.21 20.65 -6.03
N LYS A 7 10.00 19.92 -5.23
CA LYS A 7 10.27 18.52 -5.48
C LYS A 7 8.94 17.77 -5.43
N LYS A 8 8.64 16.98 -6.46
CA LYS A 8 7.44 16.15 -6.48
C LYS A 8 7.50 15.17 -5.30
N PRO A 9 6.41 14.99 -4.53
CA PRO A 9 6.36 13.94 -3.52
C PRO A 9 6.58 12.58 -4.19
N ARG A 10 7.50 11.79 -3.62
CA ARG A 10 7.76 10.42 -4.05
C ARG A 10 6.89 9.46 -3.26
N ILE A 11 6.06 8.69 -3.93
CA ILE A 11 5.00 7.88 -3.34
C ILE A 11 5.23 6.41 -3.68
N LEU A 12 5.35 5.57 -2.64
CA LEU A 12 5.36 4.12 -2.81
C LEU A 12 3.93 3.62 -3.03
N CYS A 13 3.69 2.81 -4.06
CA CYS A 13 2.36 2.39 -4.49
C CYS A 13 2.16 0.89 -4.26
N LEU A 14 1.15 0.54 -3.45
CA LEU A 14 0.79 -0.80 -3.04
C LEU A 14 -0.49 -1.27 -3.76
N HIS A 15 -0.39 -2.36 -4.53
CA HIS A 15 -1.53 -2.91 -5.28
C HIS A 15 -2.55 -3.63 -4.38
N GLY A 16 -3.73 -3.92 -4.93
CA GLY A 16 -4.75 -4.73 -4.25
C GLY A 16 -4.48 -6.24 -4.36
N TYR A 17 -5.22 -7.05 -3.62
CA TYR A 17 -5.15 -8.51 -3.66
C TYR A 17 -5.26 -9.05 -5.10
N GLY A 18 -4.41 -10.03 -5.44
CA GLY A 18 -4.38 -10.63 -6.77
C GLY A 18 -3.95 -9.64 -7.86
N GLY A 19 -3.16 -8.63 -7.52
CA GLY A 19 -2.65 -7.60 -8.43
C GLY A 19 -1.14 -7.65 -8.57
N SER A 20 -0.55 -6.65 -9.22
CA SER A 20 0.89 -6.42 -9.24
C SER A 20 1.15 -4.91 -9.33
N GLY A 21 2.37 -4.49 -9.04
CA GLY A 21 2.83 -3.12 -9.22
C GLY A 21 2.63 -2.65 -10.66
N GLN A 22 2.93 -3.51 -11.64
CA GLN A 22 2.72 -3.21 -13.06
C GLN A 22 1.24 -3.04 -13.42
N ILE A 23 0.36 -3.87 -12.85
CA ILE A 23 -1.08 -3.74 -13.07
C ILE A 23 -1.59 -2.44 -12.43
N LEU A 24 -1.16 -2.12 -11.21
CA LEU A 24 -1.50 -0.87 -10.55
C LEU A 24 -1.02 0.35 -11.36
N GLU A 25 0.19 0.30 -11.92
CA GLU A 25 0.70 1.34 -12.81
C GLU A 25 -0.22 1.54 -14.02
N LYS A 26 -0.60 0.46 -14.72
CA LYS A 26 -1.54 0.52 -15.86
C LYS A 26 -2.90 1.12 -15.45
N MET A 27 -3.38 0.81 -14.24
CA MET A 27 -4.63 1.36 -13.72
C MET A 27 -4.52 2.85 -13.39
N LEU A 28 -3.44 3.28 -12.73
CA LEU A 28 -3.24 4.69 -12.35
C LEU A 28 -2.87 5.59 -13.54
N LYS A 29 -2.27 5.04 -14.61
CA LYS A 29 -2.02 5.79 -15.86
C LYS A 29 -3.29 6.35 -16.53
N LYS A 30 -4.48 5.90 -16.11
CA LYS A 30 -5.77 6.46 -16.54
C LYS A 30 -6.11 7.79 -15.85
N TRP A 31 -5.38 8.18 -14.81
CA TRP A 31 -5.58 9.48 -14.17
C TRP A 31 -5.17 10.64 -15.08
N PRO A 32 -5.78 11.83 -14.90
CA PRO A 32 -5.40 13.00 -15.68
C PRO A 32 -3.91 13.33 -15.56
N GLU A 33 -3.29 13.75 -16.65
CA GLU A 33 -1.86 14.09 -16.70
C GLU A 33 -1.46 15.15 -15.66
N PHE A 34 -2.33 16.13 -15.39
CA PHE A 34 -2.06 17.17 -14.39
C PHE A 34 -1.98 16.62 -12.95
N VAL A 35 -2.48 15.40 -12.70
CA VAL A 35 -2.34 14.68 -11.43
C VAL A 35 -1.03 13.89 -11.44
N LEU A 36 -0.80 13.09 -12.48
CA LEU A 36 0.39 12.24 -12.60
C LEU A 36 1.69 13.07 -12.56
N THR A 37 1.71 14.23 -13.22
CA THR A 37 2.87 15.12 -13.26
C THR A 37 3.22 15.75 -11.91
N LYS A 38 2.33 15.68 -10.90
CA LYS A 38 2.59 16.22 -9.56
C LYS A 38 3.26 15.23 -8.62
N MET A 39 3.36 13.95 -8.96
CA MET A 39 3.89 12.90 -8.09
C MET A 39 4.97 12.08 -8.80
N ASP A 40 5.88 11.50 -8.02
CA ASP A 40 6.80 10.45 -8.47
C ASP A 40 6.31 9.12 -7.90
N LEU A 41 5.63 8.32 -8.71
CA LEU A 41 4.96 7.08 -8.28
C LEU A 41 5.88 5.88 -8.52
N VAL A 42 6.19 5.13 -7.45
CA VAL A 42 6.99 3.91 -7.51
C VAL A 42 6.11 2.72 -7.14
N TYR A 43 5.97 1.77 -8.06
CA TYR A 43 5.11 0.60 -7.90
C TYR A 43 5.95 -0.61 -7.52
N ILE A 44 5.52 -1.34 -6.50
CA ILE A 44 6.17 -2.58 -6.06
C ILE A 44 5.18 -3.74 -6.07
N ASP A 45 5.72 -4.95 -6.20
CA ASP A 45 4.97 -6.19 -6.05
C ASP A 45 4.97 -6.61 -4.59
N ALA A 46 3.88 -7.22 -4.13
CA ALA A 46 3.79 -7.84 -2.82
C ALA A 46 4.61 -9.15 -2.77
N PRO A 47 5.07 -9.60 -1.59
CA PRO A 47 6.02 -10.70 -1.49
C PRO A 47 5.42 -12.09 -1.77
N ILE A 48 4.09 -12.23 -1.76
CA ILE A 48 3.41 -13.52 -1.85
C ILE A 48 2.76 -13.64 -3.23
N VAL A 49 3.03 -14.73 -3.96
CA VAL A 49 2.28 -15.07 -5.18
C VAL A 49 0.86 -15.44 -4.80
N ALA A 50 -0.11 -14.78 -5.44
CA ALA A 50 -1.53 -14.98 -5.17
C ALA A 50 -2.08 -16.17 -5.98
N ASP A 51 -2.85 -17.02 -5.31
CA ASP A 51 -3.50 -18.19 -5.94
C ASP A 51 -4.71 -17.80 -6.81
N LYS A 52 -5.31 -16.62 -6.54
CA LYS A 52 -6.51 -16.13 -7.23
C LYS A 52 -6.38 -14.66 -7.56
N SER A 53 -7.05 -14.25 -8.64
CA SER A 53 -7.19 -12.86 -9.01
C SER A 53 -8.49 -12.62 -9.76
N SER A 54 -9.19 -11.53 -9.42
CA SER A 54 -10.35 -11.04 -10.18
C SER A 54 -9.95 -10.30 -11.46
N LEU A 55 -8.64 -10.20 -11.73
CA LEU A 55 -8.05 -9.53 -12.88
C LEU A 55 -7.68 -10.49 -14.01
N ILE A 56 -7.85 -11.80 -13.80
CA ILE A 56 -7.68 -12.83 -14.84
C ILE A 56 -8.58 -12.50 -16.05
N GLY A 57 -7.98 -12.55 -17.25
CA GLY A 57 -8.63 -12.20 -18.51
C GLY A 57 -8.67 -10.69 -18.80
N ARG A 58 -8.25 -9.83 -17.86
CA ARG A 58 -8.05 -8.39 -18.07
C ARG A 58 -6.58 -7.99 -18.06
N PHE A 59 -5.77 -8.69 -17.28
CA PHE A 59 -4.32 -8.52 -17.19
C PHE A 59 -3.65 -9.89 -17.21
N ASP A 60 -2.35 -9.91 -17.55
CA ASP A 60 -1.54 -11.12 -17.53
C ASP A 60 -0.91 -11.32 -16.13
N PRO A 61 -0.67 -12.58 -15.71
CA PRO A 61 0.10 -12.88 -14.49
C PRO A 61 1.57 -12.42 -14.60
N PRO A 62 2.34 -12.38 -13.49
CA PRO A 62 2.01 -12.87 -12.15
C PRO A 62 1.09 -11.95 -11.34
N TYR A 63 0.40 -12.55 -10.36
CA TYR A 63 -0.43 -11.87 -9.37
C TYR A 63 0.14 -12.10 -7.98
N PHE A 64 -0.02 -11.11 -7.11
CA PHE A 64 0.53 -11.10 -5.78
C PHE A 64 -0.49 -10.64 -4.75
N GLU A 65 -0.23 -10.95 -3.49
CA GLU A 65 -0.99 -10.50 -2.32
C GLU A 65 -0.03 -10.10 -1.20
N TRP A 66 -0.45 -9.18 -0.34
CA TRP A 66 0.40 -8.71 0.75
C TRP A 66 0.40 -9.67 1.94
N TYR A 67 -0.77 -10.16 2.31
CA TYR A 67 -0.96 -11.12 3.39
C TYR A 67 -2.08 -12.08 2.99
N LYS A 68 -2.10 -13.29 3.56
CA LYS A 68 -3.07 -14.34 3.23
C LYS A 68 -4.46 -14.02 3.81
N ALA A 69 -5.14 -13.02 3.25
CA ALA A 69 -6.37 -12.44 3.82
C ALA A 69 -7.56 -13.41 3.94
N PHE A 70 -7.51 -14.55 3.24
CA PHE A 70 -8.55 -15.56 3.23
C PHE A 70 -8.10 -16.88 3.85
N ASP A 71 -6.97 -16.89 4.56
CA ASP A 71 -6.56 -18.05 5.36
C ASP A 71 -7.53 -18.24 6.54
N HIS A 72 -7.77 -19.51 6.90
CA HIS A 72 -8.58 -19.86 8.06
C HIS A 72 -7.77 -19.82 9.36
N ASP A 73 -6.43 -19.89 9.27
CA ASP A 73 -5.53 -19.75 10.40
C ASP A 73 -5.10 -18.29 10.59
N LEU A 74 -5.62 -17.65 11.64
CA LEU A 74 -5.32 -16.26 11.99
C LEU A 74 -3.82 -16.04 12.27
N ASP A 75 -3.10 -17.05 12.75
CA ASP A 75 -1.66 -16.91 12.99
C ASP A 75 -0.89 -16.81 11.66
N GLN A 76 -1.34 -17.52 10.61
CA GLN A 76 -0.78 -17.35 9.25
C GLN A 76 -1.13 -15.98 8.67
N VAL A 77 -2.35 -15.48 8.89
CA VAL A 77 -2.74 -14.13 8.46
C VAL A 77 -1.83 -13.08 9.12
N ASN A 78 -1.64 -13.16 10.44
CA ASN A 78 -0.81 -12.22 11.19
C ASN A 78 0.66 -12.31 10.77
N LYS A 79 1.22 -13.52 10.64
CA LYS A 79 2.59 -13.73 10.21
C LYS A 79 2.85 -13.15 8.82
N SER A 80 1.99 -13.47 7.85
CA SER A 80 2.14 -12.93 6.49
C SER A 80 1.95 -11.42 6.43
N PHE A 81 1.14 -10.84 7.31
CA PHE A 81 1.03 -9.39 7.47
C PHE A 81 2.33 -8.76 8.00
N ASP A 82 2.94 -9.34 9.03
CA ASP A 82 4.22 -8.85 9.56
C ASP A 82 5.34 -8.93 8.51
N GLU A 83 5.39 -10.01 7.75
CA GLU A 83 6.31 -10.18 6.62
C GLU A 83 6.09 -9.11 5.54
N ALA A 84 4.84 -8.78 5.21
CA ALA A 84 4.50 -7.71 4.27
C ALA A 84 5.02 -6.34 4.73
N ILE A 85 4.85 -6.04 6.02
CA ILE A 85 5.31 -4.77 6.60
C ILE A 85 6.84 -4.69 6.59
N SER A 86 7.52 -5.81 6.86
CA SER A 86 8.99 -5.90 6.77
C SER A 86 9.48 -5.67 5.34
N ASP A 87 8.89 -6.36 4.35
CA ASP A 87 9.25 -6.16 2.94
C ASP A 87 9.01 -4.71 2.49
N ILE A 88 7.90 -4.09 2.90
CA ILE A 88 7.64 -2.67 2.61
C ILE A 88 8.74 -1.77 3.21
N GLU A 89 9.18 -2.01 4.46
CA GLU A 89 10.31 -1.25 5.04
C GLU A 89 11.57 -1.41 4.20
N GLU A 90 11.89 -2.64 3.77
CA GLU A 90 13.06 -2.94 2.94
C GLU A 90 12.98 -2.26 1.56
N GLN A 91 11.83 -2.30 0.89
CA GLN A 91 11.63 -1.58 -0.36
C GLN A 91 11.74 -0.07 -0.15
N MET A 92 11.24 0.46 0.97
CA MET A 92 11.36 1.88 1.31
C MET A 92 12.82 2.30 1.54
N ILE A 93 13.65 1.44 2.14
CA ILE A 93 15.09 1.66 2.30
C ILE A 93 15.78 1.63 0.93
N LYS A 94 15.48 0.61 0.11
CA LYS A 94 16.15 0.35 -1.18
C LYS A 94 15.81 1.38 -2.25
N LEU A 95 14.53 1.77 -2.35
CA LEU A 95 14.00 2.58 -3.45
C LEU A 95 13.71 4.04 -3.04
N GLY A 96 13.83 4.34 -1.74
CA GLY A 96 13.52 5.63 -1.16
C GLY A 96 14.60 6.70 -1.37
N PRO A 97 14.47 7.85 -0.68
CA PRO A 97 13.46 8.14 0.34
C PRO A 97 12.07 8.41 -0.24
N PHE A 98 11.03 7.98 0.47
CA PHE A 98 9.63 8.23 0.13
C PHE A 98 9.03 9.32 1.03
N ASP A 99 8.12 10.12 0.47
CA ASP A 99 7.34 11.13 1.19
C ASP A 99 5.99 10.57 1.66
N GLY A 100 5.45 9.57 0.97
CA GLY A 100 4.15 8.99 1.28
C GLY A 100 3.92 7.63 0.66
N VAL A 101 2.75 7.07 0.95
CA VAL A 101 2.33 5.75 0.46
C VAL A 101 0.93 5.85 -0.14
N LEU A 102 0.72 5.20 -1.28
CA LEU A 102 -0.57 5.03 -1.93
C LEU A 102 -0.92 3.54 -1.88
N GLY A 103 -2.15 3.21 -1.52
CA GLY A 103 -2.63 1.83 -1.51
C GLY A 103 -4.03 1.67 -2.08
N VAL A 104 -4.24 0.57 -2.81
CA VAL A 104 -5.56 0.17 -3.32
C VAL A 104 -6.02 -1.11 -2.63
N SER A 105 -7.29 -1.18 -2.20
CA SER A 105 -7.91 -2.38 -1.62
C SER A 105 -7.07 -2.98 -0.48
N GLN A 106 -6.52 -4.19 -0.63
CA GLN A 106 -5.61 -4.80 0.35
C GLN A 106 -4.40 -3.90 0.66
N GLY A 107 -3.72 -3.36 -0.35
CA GLY A 107 -2.64 -2.39 -0.17
C GLY A 107 -3.12 -1.08 0.48
N GLY A 108 -4.39 -0.71 0.28
CA GLY A 108 -5.04 0.41 0.95
C GLY A 108 -5.24 0.17 2.46
N GLY A 109 -5.58 -1.06 2.84
CA GLY A 109 -5.66 -1.50 4.23
C GLY A 109 -4.32 -1.34 4.95
N ILE A 110 -3.23 -1.84 4.34
CA ILE A 110 -1.87 -1.65 4.86
C ILE A 110 -1.51 -0.18 4.92
N THR A 111 -1.71 0.58 3.84
CA THR A 111 -1.39 2.01 3.78
C THR A 111 -2.02 2.80 4.93
N GLY A 112 -3.24 2.43 5.35
CA GLY A 112 -3.91 3.07 6.48
C GLY A 112 -3.29 2.77 7.85
N THR A 113 -2.60 1.65 8.03
CA THR A 113 -1.98 1.29 9.31
C THR A 113 -0.59 1.89 9.49
N LEU A 114 0.17 2.06 8.39
CA LEU A 114 1.59 2.45 8.44
C LEU A 114 1.87 3.71 9.28
N PRO A 115 1.13 4.83 9.17
CA PRO A 115 1.42 6.01 9.99
C PRO A 115 1.24 5.75 11.50
N GLY A 116 0.25 4.93 11.87
CA GLY A 116 0.01 4.55 13.26
C GLY A 116 1.11 3.64 13.80
N MET A 117 1.49 2.61 13.03
CA MET A 117 2.57 1.68 13.38
C MET A 117 3.91 2.40 13.51
N GLN A 118 4.22 3.31 12.58
CA GLN A 118 5.44 4.12 12.64
C GLN A 118 5.46 5.05 13.86
N LYS A 119 4.33 5.69 14.18
CA LYS A 119 4.22 6.54 15.38
C LYS A 119 4.41 5.74 16.68
N GLN A 120 3.96 4.49 16.71
CA GLN A 120 4.12 3.58 17.86
C GLN A 120 5.50 2.93 17.93
N GLY A 121 6.33 3.06 16.89
CA GLY A 121 7.66 2.47 16.83
C GLY A 121 7.66 0.96 16.59
N VAL A 122 6.55 0.40 16.10
CA VAL A 122 6.41 -1.06 15.85
C VAL A 122 6.71 -1.46 14.40
N ALA A 123 6.74 -0.50 13.46
CA ALA A 123 7.18 -0.72 12.08
C ALA A 123 7.72 0.56 11.44
N LEU A 124 8.39 0.43 10.28
CA LEU A 124 8.96 1.55 9.53
C LEU A 124 9.88 2.45 10.38
N THR A 125 10.65 1.83 11.28
CA THR A 125 11.56 2.52 12.21
C THR A 125 12.88 2.93 11.56
N LYS A 126 13.21 2.32 10.40
CA LYS A 126 14.46 2.56 9.67
C LYS A 126 14.31 3.54 8.50
N VAL A 127 13.11 4.07 8.28
CA VAL A 127 12.80 4.97 7.16
C VAL A 127 12.29 6.33 7.65
N PRO A 128 12.40 7.40 6.85
CA PRO A 128 11.83 8.69 7.20
C PRO A 128 10.32 8.61 7.50
N LYS A 129 9.82 9.58 8.28
CA LYS A 129 8.41 9.66 8.62
C LYS A 129 7.53 9.79 7.37
N ILE A 130 6.48 8.98 7.29
CA ILE A 130 5.44 9.12 6.27
C ILE A 130 4.72 10.46 6.46
N LYS A 131 4.69 11.29 5.42
CA LYS A 131 4.08 12.64 5.45
C LYS A 131 2.65 12.62 4.95
N CYS A 132 2.31 11.71 4.04
CA CYS A 132 0.96 11.56 3.51
C CYS A 132 0.65 10.10 3.14
N VAL A 133 -0.65 9.80 3.12
CA VAL A 133 -1.19 8.53 2.62
C VAL A 133 -2.32 8.80 1.63
N ILE A 134 -2.42 7.96 0.59
CA ILE A 134 -3.54 7.96 -0.36
C ILE A 134 -4.18 6.57 -0.31
N ILE A 135 -5.41 6.47 0.18
CA ILE A 135 -6.11 5.20 0.40
C ILE A 135 -7.28 5.12 -0.58
N ILE A 136 -7.28 4.11 -1.45
CA ILE A 136 -8.33 3.89 -2.44
C ILE A 136 -9.01 2.56 -2.12
N SER A 137 -10.29 2.62 -1.73
CA SER A 137 -11.10 1.44 -1.40
C SER A 137 -10.45 0.50 -0.37
N GLY A 138 -9.71 1.04 0.60
CA GLY A 138 -9.11 0.29 1.69
C GLY A 138 -10.12 -0.15 2.75
N ALA A 139 -9.69 -1.04 3.65
CA ALA A 139 -10.48 -1.51 4.78
C ALA A 139 -9.79 -1.22 6.12
N LYS A 140 -10.58 -1.08 7.19
CA LYS A 140 -10.06 -1.03 8.56
C LYS A 140 -9.74 -2.45 9.04
N LEU A 141 -8.46 -2.75 9.23
CA LEU A 141 -8.04 -4.00 9.85
C LEU A 141 -8.49 -4.04 11.33
N GLY A 142 -9.06 -5.15 11.78
CA GLY A 142 -9.61 -5.31 13.13
C GLY A 142 -11.06 -4.84 13.33
N GLY A 143 -11.84 -4.63 12.26
CA GLY A 143 -13.24 -4.18 12.35
C GLY A 143 -14.17 -5.09 13.16
N LEU A 144 -13.90 -6.41 13.22
CA LEU A 144 -14.62 -7.37 14.07
C LEU A 144 -14.26 -7.25 15.56
N LEU A 145 -13.03 -6.80 15.88
CA LEU A 145 -12.54 -6.60 17.26
C LEU A 145 -12.85 -5.19 17.78
N PHE A 146 -13.02 -4.22 16.88
CA PHE A 146 -13.32 -2.83 17.18
C PHE A 146 -14.49 -2.34 16.30
N PRO A 147 -15.73 -2.77 16.60
CA PRO A 147 -16.90 -2.28 15.89
C PRO A 147 -16.90 -0.76 15.91
N SER A 148 -17.25 -0.14 14.78
CA SER A 148 -17.49 1.29 14.73
C SER A 148 -18.53 1.62 15.78
N SER A 149 -18.20 2.49 16.73
CA SER A 149 -19.20 3.10 17.61
C SER A 149 -20.31 3.64 16.71
N PRO A 150 -21.60 3.44 17.04
CA PRO A 150 -22.68 4.01 16.26
C PRO A 150 -22.42 5.50 16.15
N THR A 151 -22.23 5.97 14.92
CA THR A 151 -22.00 7.37 14.63
C THR A 151 -23.33 8.05 14.96
N THR A 152 -23.41 8.75 16.09
CA THR A 152 -24.50 9.70 16.32
C THR A 152 -24.35 10.77 15.26
N CYS A 153 -25.25 10.74 14.29
CA CYS A 153 -25.41 11.77 13.28
C CYS A 153 -25.94 13.05 13.91
#